data_AF-A0A835WBJ2-F1
#
_entry.id   AF-A0A835WBJ2-F1
#
_cell.length_a   1.000
_cell.length_b   1.000
_cell.length_c   1.000
_cell.angle_alpha   90.00
_cell.angle_beta   90.00
_cell.angle_gamma   90.00
#
_symmetry.space_group_name_H-M   'P 1'
#
loop_
_entity.id
_entity.type
_entity.pdbx_description
1 polymer ?
#
loop_
_entity_poly.entity_id
_entity_poly.type
_entity_poly.pdbx_seq_one_letter_code
_entity_poly.pdbx_strand_id
1 'polypeptide(L)'
;MSSTADSAALTTVAAGRTITAPTPLPGKPTLVAGSFLLEYTSLESVLAALKMSSLAELEAVLAVNDKWPFPAHMDGWKQAHDAIRFEMDTLLTAIDKTKSLVESGQGLQQWQVSALQLVTANFYHGVHKHHDHEEEIFFPFMTSRVTVPHKMSADHKTLMALMDKTLALVNALRPSRNGAIAMPVLADLHTTFSVLRLCMRQHLEEEEAVGLPLLRVAFNAKEVAVAEKKILKGLKPADMAWFVRRLAMDQKLAMMRQHHIPYLVQRLVLLPAIRKDTRLYVHAYMQLVAGEALPLKASKQQKHKGGLAACFAA
;
A
#
# COMPACT_ATOMS: atom_id res chain seq x y z
N MET A 1 53.55 28.64 -10.07
CA MET A 1 52.78 27.39 -10.18
C MET A 1 51.74 27.41 -9.06
N SER A 2 50.52 27.86 -9.39
CA SER A 2 49.47 28.16 -8.42
C SER A 2 48.48 26.99 -8.38
N SER A 3 48.29 26.44 -7.19
CA SER A 3 47.41 25.31 -6.88
C SER A 3 45.96 25.81 -6.76
N THR A 4 45.11 25.43 -7.71
CA THR A 4 43.65 25.62 -7.65
C THR A 4 43.03 24.51 -6.81
N ALA A 5 42.45 24.90 -5.66
CA ALA A 5 41.67 24.02 -4.81
C ALA A 5 40.29 23.78 -5.43
N ASP A 6 39.93 22.50 -5.61
CA ASP A 6 38.59 22.06 -5.95
C ASP A 6 37.64 22.28 -4.77
N SER A 7 36.72 23.22 -4.95
CA SER A 7 35.56 23.42 -4.09
C SER A 7 34.46 22.46 -4.52
N ALA A 8 34.18 21.45 -3.69
CA ALA A 8 33.02 20.59 -3.86
C ALA A 8 31.73 21.42 -3.69
N ALA A 9 30.99 21.57 -4.79
CA ALA A 9 29.70 22.25 -4.80
C ALA A 9 28.69 21.48 -3.94
N LEU A 10 28.28 22.09 -2.82
CA LEU A 10 27.05 21.74 -2.12
C LEU A 10 25.87 21.92 -3.08
N THR A 11 25.22 20.82 -3.44
CA THR A 11 23.96 20.84 -4.17
C THR A 11 22.85 21.35 -3.24
N THR A 12 22.57 22.64 -3.31
CA THR A 12 21.37 23.26 -2.75
C THR A 12 20.15 22.70 -3.48
N VAL A 13 19.43 21.77 -2.85
CA VAL A 13 18.11 21.35 -3.31
C VAL A 13 17.16 22.52 -3.09
N ALA A 14 16.73 23.14 -4.18
CA ALA A 14 15.89 24.34 -4.17
C ALA A 14 14.61 24.11 -3.34
N ALA A 15 14.43 24.97 -2.35
CA ALA A 15 13.22 25.10 -1.57
C ALA A 15 12.07 25.65 -2.42
N GLY A 16 10.86 25.15 -2.14
CA GLY A 16 9.66 26.00 -2.20
C GLY A 16 8.84 25.98 -3.48
N ARG A 17 8.26 24.84 -3.84
CA ARG A 17 6.83 24.87 -4.21
C ARG A 17 6.05 24.47 -2.98
N THR A 18 5.44 25.45 -2.31
CA THR A 18 4.38 25.18 -1.35
C THR A 18 3.31 24.40 -2.09
N ILE A 19 3.23 23.09 -1.83
CA ILE A 19 2.08 22.30 -2.24
C ILE A 19 0.95 22.78 -1.32
N THR A 20 0.30 23.87 -1.69
CA THR A 20 -1.01 24.20 -1.13
C THR A 20 -1.93 23.11 -1.66
N ALA A 21 -2.20 22.09 -0.84
CA ALA A 21 -3.25 21.14 -1.11
C ALA A 21 -4.52 21.96 -1.40
N PRO A 22 -5.04 21.92 -2.64
CA PRO A 22 -6.25 22.65 -2.92
C PRO A 22 -7.41 21.88 -2.27
N THR A 23 -8.43 22.64 -1.85
CA THR A 23 -9.85 22.22 -1.85
C THR A 23 -10.39 21.77 -0.46
N PRO A 24 -11.60 22.25 -0.08
CA PRO A 24 -12.09 22.32 1.29
C PRO A 24 -12.40 20.95 1.89
N LEU A 25 -12.46 20.94 3.23
CA LEU A 25 -12.89 19.77 4.01
C LEU A 25 -14.25 19.28 3.50
N PRO A 26 -14.41 17.99 3.16
CA PRO A 26 -15.59 17.50 2.47
C PRO A 26 -16.76 17.37 3.45
N GLY A 27 -17.98 17.28 2.91
CA GLY A 27 -19.19 17.03 3.69
C GLY A 27 -19.10 15.76 4.53
N LYS A 28 -20.14 15.51 5.33
CA LYS A 28 -20.23 14.31 6.20
C LYS A 28 -19.87 13.04 5.40
N PRO A 29 -18.95 12.19 5.90
CA PRO A 29 -18.59 10.95 5.21
C PRO A 29 -19.82 10.12 4.84
N THR A 30 -19.89 9.70 3.59
CA THR A 30 -21.06 8.98 3.04
C THR A 30 -20.69 7.54 2.74
N LEU A 31 -21.41 6.59 3.33
CA LEU A 31 -21.23 5.16 3.06
C LEU A 31 -22.04 4.76 1.82
N VAL A 32 -21.37 4.22 0.80
CA VAL A 32 -21.97 3.72 -0.45
C VAL A 32 -21.92 2.20 -0.45
N ALA A 33 -23.06 1.55 -0.72
CA ALA A 33 -23.20 0.10 -0.84
C ALA A 33 -22.67 -0.67 0.39
N GLY A 34 -22.73 -0.06 1.57
CA GLY A 34 -22.21 -0.62 2.83
C GLY A 34 -20.70 -0.88 2.85
N SER A 35 -19.95 -0.42 1.84
CA SER A 35 -18.61 -0.93 1.54
C SER A 35 -17.58 0.16 1.23
N PHE A 36 -18.01 1.33 0.76
CA PHE A 36 -17.14 2.45 0.39
C PHE A 36 -17.48 3.66 1.23
N LEU A 37 -16.48 4.27 1.87
CA LEU A 37 -16.67 5.53 2.56
C LEU A 37 -16.14 6.64 1.66
N LEU A 38 -17.04 7.52 1.22
CA LEU A 38 -16.67 8.75 0.53
C LEU A 38 -16.26 9.76 1.59
N GLU A 39 -14.96 9.86 1.83
CA GLU A 39 -14.33 10.81 2.72
C GLU A 39 -13.94 12.09 2.00
N TYR A 40 -13.59 12.02 0.70
CA TYR A 40 -12.96 13.10 -0.05
C TYR A 40 -13.76 13.64 -1.24
N THR A 41 -14.62 12.80 -1.81
CA THR A 41 -15.41 13.06 -3.00
C THR A 41 -16.87 13.16 -2.60
N SER A 42 -17.58 14.22 -3.01
CA SER A 42 -19.01 14.29 -2.69
C SER A 42 -19.80 13.29 -3.53
N LEU A 43 -20.90 12.78 -2.97
CA LEU A 43 -21.81 11.87 -3.69
C LEU A 43 -22.34 12.53 -4.97
N GLU A 44 -22.62 13.83 -4.94
CA GLU A 44 -23.10 14.58 -6.11
C GLU A 44 -22.06 14.58 -7.24
N SER A 45 -20.77 14.78 -6.92
CA SER A 45 -19.69 14.70 -7.90
C SER A 45 -19.58 13.29 -8.51
N VAL A 46 -19.71 12.25 -7.68
CA VAL A 46 -19.69 10.85 -8.15
C VAL A 46 -20.85 10.56 -9.09
N LEU A 47 -22.09 10.90 -8.67
CA LEU A 47 -23.29 10.67 -9.48
C LEU A 47 -23.24 11.45 -10.80
N ALA A 48 -22.78 12.70 -10.77
CA ALA A 48 -22.59 13.51 -11.97
C ALA A 48 -21.57 12.89 -12.93
N ALA A 49 -20.43 12.41 -12.42
CA ALA A 49 -19.39 11.76 -13.24
C ALA A 49 -19.90 10.48 -13.91
N LEU A 50 -20.77 9.74 -13.22
CA LEU A 50 -21.36 8.50 -13.70
C LEU A 50 -22.65 8.69 -14.51
N LYS A 51 -23.17 9.92 -14.61
CA LYS A 51 -24.48 10.23 -15.17
C LYS A 51 -25.62 9.45 -14.51
N MET A 52 -25.48 9.21 -13.20
CA MET A 52 -26.48 8.54 -12.38
C MET A 52 -27.35 9.58 -11.66
N SER A 53 -28.59 9.19 -11.41
CA SER A 53 -29.60 10.07 -10.82
C SER A 53 -29.68 9.98 -9.30
N SER A 54 -29.18 8.87 -8.72
CA SER A 54 -29.36 8.59 -7.30
C SER A 54 -28.31 7.62 -6.74
N LEU A 55 -28.15 7.63 -5.41
CA LEU A 55 -27.34 6.65 -4.69
C LEU A 55 -27.81 5.21 -4.94
N ALA A 56 -29.12 4.98 -5.00
CA ALA A 56 -29.68 3.64 -5.21
C ALA A 56 -29.25 3.02 -6.55
N GLU A 57 -29.13 3.85 -7.60
CA GLU A 57 -28.63 3.43 -8.91
C GLU A 57 -27.15 3.00 -8.84
N LEU A 58 -26.32 3.78 -8.15
CA LEU A 58 -24.91 3.44 -7.89
C LEU A 58 -24.78 2.16 -7.07
N GLU A 59 -25.58 2.00 -6.02
CA GLU A 59 -25.58 0.81 -5.18
C GLU A 59 -26.01 -0.44 -5.96
N ALA A 60 -26.97 -0.33 -6.87
CA ALA A 60 -27.39 -1.44 -7.73
C ALA A 60 -26.27 -1.91 -8.67
N VAL A 61 -25.42 -1.00 -9.15
CA VAL A 61 -24.24 -1.35 -9.98
C VAL A 61 -23.17 -2.07 -9.16
N LEU A 62 -22.96 -1.65 -7.91
CA LEU A 62 -21.95 -2.20 -7.01
C LEU A 62 -22.40 -3.50 -6.30
N ALA A 63 -23.70 -3.77 -6.29
CA ALA A 63 -24.29 -4.98 -5.74
C ALA A 63 -23.93 -6.25 -6.54
N VAL A 64 -24.27 -7.40 -5.94
CA VAL A 64 -24.20 -8.71 -6.60
C VAL A 64 -25.29 -8.79 -7.67
N ASN A 65 -24.94 -9.23 -8.87
CA ASN A 65 -25.87 -9.47 -9.98
C ASN A 65 -25.31 -10.54 -10.94
N ASP A 66 -26.04 -10.86 -12.01
CA ASP A 66 -25.64 -11.92 -12.96
C ASP A 66 -24.31 -11.64 -13.68
N LYS A 67 -23.94 -10.36 -13.87
CA LYS A 67 -22.65 -9.95 -14.46
C LYS A 67 -21.52 -9.97 -13.43
N TRP A 68 -21.87 -9.78 -12.16
CA TRP A 68 -20.94 -9.63 -11.05
C TRP A 68 -21.39 -10.48 -9.85
N PRO A 69 -20.94 -11.74 -9.76
CA PRO A 69 -21.42 -12.69 -8.75
C PRO A 69 -20.85 -12.45 -7.34
N PHE A 70 -20.18 -11.32 -7.11
CA PHE A 70 -19.61 -10.91 -5.84
C PHE A 70 -19.75 -9.40 -5.64
N PRO A 71 -19.84 -8.92 -4.38
CA PRO A 71 -19.98 -7.50 -4.09
C PRO A 71 -18.69 -6.74 -4.43
N ALA A 72 -18.81 -5.44 -4.72
CA ALA A 72 -17.68 -4.63 -5.18
C ALA A 72 -16.49 -4.52 -4.21
N HIS A 73 -16.68 -4.69 -2.90
CA HIS A 73 -15.55 -4.75 -1.96
C HIS A 73 -14.67 -6.00 -2.13
N MET A 74 -15.14 -7.00 -2.88
CA MET A 74 -14.38 -8.20 -3.22
C MET A 74 -13.68 -8.10 -4.58
N ASP A 75 -13.83 -6.99 -5.30
CA ASP A 75 -13.14 -6.81 -6.58
C ASP A 75 -11.62 -6.68 -6.35
N GLY A 76 -10.81 -7.32 -7.21
CA GLY A 76 -9.35 -7.34 -7.05
C GLY A 76 -8.73 -5.95 -6.99
N TRP A 77 -9.30 -5.00 -7.75
CA TRP A 77 -8.90 -3.60 -7.77
C TRP A 77 -9.09 -2.94 -6.39
N LYS A 78 -10.30 -3.03 -5.82
CA LYS A 78 -10.61 -2.54 -4.47
C LYS A 78 -9.75 -3.21 -3.38
N GLN A 79 -9.52 -4.51 -3.51
CA GLN A 79 -8.67 -5.22 -2.55
C GLN A 79 -7.21 -4.72 -2.59
N ALA A 80 -6.69 -4.33 -3.76
CA ALA A 80 -5.36 -3.71 -3.89
C ALA A 80 -5.31 -2.39 -3.14
N HIS A 81 -6.33 -1.54 -3.33
CA HIS A 81 -6.40 -0.23 -2.69
C HIS A 81 -6.44 -0.36 -1.17
N ASP A 82 -7.19 -1.34 -0.66
CA ASP A 82 -7.21 -1.59 0.78
C ASP A 82 -5.87 -2.09 1.32
N ALA A 83 -5.09 -2.84 0.54
CA ALA A 83 -3.73 -3.20 0.92
C ALA A 83 -2.83 -1.95 1.00
N ILE A 84 -2.97 -1.02 0.04
CA ILE A 84 -2.26 0.26 0.05
C ILE A 84 -2.65 1.11 1.26
N ARG A 85 -3.96 1.25 1.55
CA ARG A 85 -4.44 1.98 2.74
C ARG A 85 -3.89 1.38 4.03
N PHE A 86 -3.93 0.05 4.17
CA PHE A 86 -3.38 -0.65 5.32
C PHE A 86 -1.89 -0.34 5.52
N GLU A 87 -1.10 -0.40 4.46
CA GLU A 87 0.34 -0.10 4.53
C GLU A 87 0.60 1.37 4.86
N MET A 88 -0.13 2.31 4.24
CA MET A 88 0.02 3.73 4.53
C MET A 88 -0.29 4.06 5.99
N ASP A 89 -1.38 3.52 6.54
CA ASP A 89 -1.76 3.77 7.93
C ASP A 89 -0.72 3.15 8.90
N THR A 90 -0.24 1.95 8.60
CA THR A 90 0.78 1.27 9.40
C THR A 90 2.13 1.99 9.35
N LEU A 91 2.56 2.43 8.16
CA LEU A 91 3.82 3.13 7.96
C LEU A 91 3.80 4.53 8.58
N LEU A 92 2.70 5.28 8.46
CA LEU A 92 2.57 6.58 9.13
C LEU A 92 2.67 6.41 10.66
N THR A 93 1.96 5.43 11.23
CA THR A 93 2.04 5.13 12.68
C THR A 93 3.48 4.79 13.10
N ALA A 94 4.21 4.02 12.29
CA ALA A 94 5.61 3.69 12.53
C ALA A 94 6.54 4.92 12.47
N ILE A 95 6.32 5.82 11.51
CA ILE A 95 7.03 7.10 11.37
C ILE A 95 6.76 7.99 12.59
N ASP A 96 5.48 8.14 12.98
CA ASP A 96 5.04 8.91 14.14
C ASP A 96 5.70 8.43 15.42
N LYS A 97 5.64 7.12 15.66
CA LYS A 97 6.26 6.52 16.83
C LYS A 97 7.77 6.78 16.86
N THR A 98 8.45 6.56 15.74
CA THR A 98 9.90 6.77 15.63
C THR A 98 10.27 8.24 15.88
N LYS A 99 9.53 9.16 15.26
CA LYS A 99 9.68 10.61 15.46
C LYS A 99 9.48 11.00 16.93
N SER A 100 8.40 10.54 17.55
CA SER A 100 8.10 10.82 18.97
C SER A 100 9.20 10.34 19.93
N LEU A 101 9.79 9.17 19.69
CA LEU A 101 10.92 8.69 20.50
C LEU A 101 12.13 9.63 20.39
N VAL A 102 12.48 10.05 19.18
CA VAL A 102 13.57 11.00 18.94
C VAL A 102 13.26 12.36 19.57
N GLU A 103 12.00 12.82 19.54
CA GLU A 103 11.58 14.09 20.17
C GLU A 103 11.68 14.04 21.69
N SER A 104 11.51 12.86 22.28
CA SER A 104 11.72 12.63 23.72
C SER A 104 13.21 12.54 24.12
N GLY A 105 14.13 12.79 23.18
CA GLY A 105 15.58 12.77 23.42
C GLY A 105 16.22 11.38 23.27
N GLN A 106 15.46 10.37 22.84
CA GLN A 106 16.04 9.05 22.56
C GLN A 106 16.85 9.07 21.26
N GLY A 107 17.92 8.30 21.23
CA GLY A 107 18.66 8.07 20.00
C GLY A 107 17.86 7.26 18.97
N LEU A 108 18.08 7.53 17.69
CA LEU A 108 17.58 6.69 16.61
C LEU A 108 18.50 5.47 16.45
N GLN A 109 17.98 4.28 16.70
CA GLN A 109 18.75 3.04 16.70
C GLN A 109 18.89 2.44 15.29
N GLN A 110 19.96 1.65 15.06
CA GLN A 110 20.22 1.01 13.76
C GLN A 110 19.07 0.09 13.31
N TRP A 111 18.44 -0.63 14.24
CA TRP A 111 17.32 -1.51 13.88
C TRP A 111 16.11 -0.71 13.39
N GLN A 112 15.84 0.49 13.95
CA GLN A 112 14.74 1.35 13.51
C GLN A 112 14.98 1.86 12.09
N VAL A 113 16.21 2.32 11.80
CA VAL A 113 16.61 2.75 10.45
C VAL A 113 16.43 1.60 9.45
N SER A 114 16.95 0.42 9.79
CA SER A 114 16.88 -0.76 8.91
C SER A 114 15.45 -1.23 8.69
N ALA A 115 14.62 -1.20 9.73
CA ALA A 115 13.20 -1.56 9.65
C ALA A 115 12.43 -0.57 8.77
N LEU A 116 12.60 0.75 8.97
CA LEU A 116 11.96 1.79 8.15
C LEU A 116 12.36 1.66 6.67
N GLN A 117 13.64 1.46 6.39
CA GLN A 117 14.13 1.23 5.02
C GLN A 117 13.50 -0.01 4.39
N LEU A 118 13.46 -1.12 5.13
CA LEU A 118 12.89 -2.38 4.66
C LEU A 118 11.39 -2.23 4.31
N VAL A 119 10.59 -1.68 5.21
CA VAL A 119 9.13 -1.58 5.01
C VAL A 119 8.78 -0.53 3.97
N THR A 120 9.46 0.61 3.93
CA THR A 120 9.25 1.66 2.92
C THR A 120 9.62 1.16 1.53
N ALA A 121 10.73 0.43 1.37
CA ALA A 121 11.09 -0.17 0.09
C ALA A 121 10.04 -1.19 -0.40
N ASN A 122 9.48 -1.98 0.51
CA ASN A 122 8.41 -2.92 0.18
C ASN A 122 7.10 -2.21 -0.21
N PHE A 123 6.72 -1.16 0.52
CA PHE A 123 5.57 -0.31 0.19
C PHE A 123 5.75 0.35 -1.18
N TYR A 124 6.94 0.90 -1.44
CA TYR A 124 7.32 1.49 -2.73
C TYR A 124 7.13 0.52 -3.89
N HIS A 125 7.68 -0.70 -3.77
CA HIS A 125 7.52 -1.73 -4.79
C HIS A 125 6.05 -2.12 -5.02
N GLY A 126 5.28 -2.30 -3.94
CA GLY A 126 3.86 -2.68 -4.03
C GLY A 126 3.00 -1.63 -4.75
N VAL A 127 3.17 -0.35 -4.40
CA VAL A 127 2.43 0.76 -5.01
C VAL A 127 2.83 0.96 -6.48
N HIS A 128 4.13 0.97 -6.80
CA HIS A 128 4.57 1.05 -8.20
C HIS A 128 3.98 -0.07 -9.02
N LYS A 129 4.03 -1.31 -8.52
CA LYS A 129 3.45 -2.45 -9.23
C LYS A 129 1.95 -2.30 -9.46
N HIS A 130 1.22 -1.79 -8.48
CA HIS A 130 -0.20 -1.56 -8.61
C HIS A 130 -0.52 -0.54 -9.72
N HIS A 131 0.12 0.64 -9.71
CA HIS A 131 -0.11 1.66 -10.73
C HIS A 131 0.40 1.22 -12.12
N ASP A 132 1.52 0.48 -12.20
CA ASP A 132 1.98 -0.13 -13.47
C ASP A 132 0.87 -1.02 -14.08
N HIS A 133 0.16 -1.82 -13.25
CA HIS A 133 -0.94 -2.65 -13.74
C HIS A 133 -2.14 -1.81 -14.20
N GLU A 134 -2.40 -0.68 -13.58
CA GLU A 134 -3.46 0.24 -14.01
C GLU A 134 -3.13 0.82 -15.38
N GLU A 135 -1.96 1.42 -15.52
CA GLU A 135 -1.52 2.09 -16.73
C GLU A 135 -1.32 1.13 -17.91
N GLU A 136 -0.72 -0.04 -17.68
CA GLU A 136 -0.34 -0.96 -18.75
C GLU A 136 -1.41 -1.99 -19.11
N ILE A 137 -2.42 -2.18 -18.23
CA ILE A 137 -3.39 -3.27 -18.35
C ILE A 137 -4.82 -2.77 -18.15
N PHE A 138 -5.15 -2.24 -16.97
CA PHE A 138 -6.55 -1.99 -16.61
C PHE A 138 -7.15 -0.76 -17.32
N PHE A 139 -6.48 0.39 -17.32
CA PHE A 139 -6.98 1.59 -18.01
C PHE A 139 -7.09 1.39 -19.52
N PRO A 140 -6.12 0.77 -20.23
CA PRO A 140 -6.30 0.42 -21.64
C PRO A 140 -7.46 -0.54 -21.87
N PHE A 141 -7.63 -1.54 -21.00
CA PHE A 141 -8.75 -2.47 -21.07
C PHE A 141 -10.10 -1.74 -20.91
N MET A 142 -10.23 -0.86 -19.93
CA MET A 142 -11.44 -0.06 -19.72
C MET A 142 -11.73 0.89 -20.88
N THR A 143 -10.69 1.55 -21.40
CA THR A 143 -10.79 2.53 -22.50
C THR A 143 -11.35 1.91 -23.78
N SER A 144 -11.33 0.58 -23.90
CA SER A 144 -12.00 -0.13 -25.01
C SER A 144 -13.53 0.02 -25.02
N ARG A 145 -14.17 0.41 -23.91
CA ARG A 145 -15.63 0.56 -23.80
C ARG A 145 -16.12 1.80 -23.05
N VAL A 146 -15.29 2.39 -22.19
CA VAL A 146 -15.67 3.56 -21.38
C VAL A 146 -14.59 4.63 -21.44
N THR A 147 -14.98 5.89 -21.30
CA THR A 147 -14.02 6.98 -21.10
C THR A 147 -13.52 6.96 -19.66
N VAL A 148 -12.28 6.53 -19.44
CA VAL A 148 -11.63 6.61 -18.13
C VAL A 148 -11.32 8.09 -17.83
N PRO A 149 -11.70 8.63 -16.65
CA PRO A 149 -11.34 9.98 -16.26
C PRO A 149 -9.82 10.21 -16.32
N HIS A 150 -9.38 11.21 -17.09
CA HIS A 150 -7.95 11.52 -17.27
C HIS A 150 -7.22 11.77 -15.95
N LYS A 151 -7.93 12.28 -14.93
CA LYS A 151 -7.37 12.56 -13.60
C LYS A 151 -6.81 11.31 -12.91
N MET A 152 -7.42 10.13 -13.11
CA MET A 152 -6.96 8.87 -12.49
C MET A 152 -5.49 8.60 -12.85
N SER A 153 -5.17 8.59 -14.14
CA SER A 153 -3.78 8.43 -14.62
C SER A 153 -2.89 9.64 -14.30
N ALA A 154 -3.42 10.86 -14.46
CA ALA A 154 -2.62 12.08 -14.26
C ALA A 154 -2.11 12.22 -12.81
N ASP A 155 -2.89 11.79 -11.82
CA ASP A 155 -2.52 11.85 -10.41
C ASP A 155 -1.35 10.91 -10.07
N HIS A 156 -1.19 9.79 -10.79
CA HIS A 156 -0.09 8.84 -10.56
C HIS A 156 1.28 9.52 -10.61
N LYS A 157 1.51 10.47 -11.52
CA LYS A 157 2.78 11.20 -11.62
C LYS A 157 3.11 11.94 -10.32
N THR A 158 2.14 12.61 -9.72
CA THR A 158 2.32 13.34 -8.46
C THR A 158 2.57 12.38 -7.31
N LEU A 159 1.81 11.28 -7.27
CA LEU A 159 1.96 10.23 -6.25
C LEU A 159 3.34 9.58 -6.31
N MET A 160 3.84 9.24 -7.51
CA MET A 160 5.17 8.63 -7.68
C MET A 160 6.29 9.58 -7.25
N ALA A 161 6.17 10.88 -7.55
CA ALA A 161 7.15 11.87 -7.08
C ALA A 161 7.19 11.97 -5.53
N LEU A 162 6.04 11.88 -4.87
CA LEU A 162 5.97 11.85 -3.40
C LEU A 162 6.52 10.54 -2.81
N MET A 163 6.30 9.42 -3.49
CA MET A 163 6.89 8.11 -3.14
C MET A 163 8.41 8.13 -3.25
N ASP A 164 8.97 8.66 -4.35
CA ASP A 164 10.41 8.81 -4.57
C ASP A 164 11.05 9.67 -3.46
N LYS A 165 10.41 10.80 -3.13
CA LYS A 165 10.86 11.67 -2.05
C LYS A 165 10.83 10.96 -0.70
N THR A 166 9.77 10.22 -0.41
CA THR A 166 9.64 9.42 0.82
C THR A 166 10.77 8.40 0.92
N LEU A 167 11.02 7.65 -0.16
CA LEU A 167 12.07 6.64 -0.20
C LEU A 167 13.46 7.27 0.00
N ALA A 168 13.73 8.41 -0.65
CA ALA A 168 14.97 9.14 -0.48
C ALA A 168 15.20 9.60 0.97
N LEU A 169 14.18 10.14 1.64
CA LEU A 169 14.25 10.57 3.03
C LEU A 169 14.53 9.40 3.99
N VAL A 170 13.84 8.26 3.80
CA VAL A 170 14.09 7.05 4.61
C VAL A 170 15.49 6.49 4.37
N ASN A 171 15.99 6.52 3.14
CA ASN A 171 17.35 6.10 2.80
C ASN A 171 18.42 7.08 3.32
N ALA A 172 18.06 8.33 3.61
CA ALA A 172 18.95 9.31 4.22
C ALA A 172 19.07 9.15 5.75
N LEU A 173 18.14 8.44 6.41
CA LEU A 173 18.20 8.20 7.86
C LEU A 173 19.50 7.48 8.26
N ARG A 174 20.08 7.91 9.37
CA ARG A 174 21.26 7.30 9.98
C ARG A 174 21.03 7.13 11.48
N PRO A 175 21.61 6.10 12.12
CA PRO A 175 21.57 5.98 13.56
C PRO A 175 22.16 7.23 14.23
N SER A 176 21.58 7.64 15.34
CA SER A 176 22.01 8.83 16.08
C SER A 176 21.87 8.59 17.57
N ARG A 177 22.86 8.99 18.38
CA ARG A 177 22.83 8.76 19.84
C ARG A 177 21.81 9.65 20.58
N ASN A 178 21.59 10.86 20.09
CA ASN A 178 20.73 11.87 20.72
C ASN A 178 19.63 12.39 19.79
N GLY A 179 19.47 11.80 18.60
CA GLY A 179 18.42 12.14 17.65
C GLY A 179 18.62 13.44 16.87
N ALA A 180 19.58 14.30 17.25
CA ALA A 180 19.71 15.65 16.68
C ALA A 180 19.89 15.67 15.15
N ILE A 181 20.65 14.73 14.60
CA ILE A 181 20.87 14.60 13.15
C ILE A 181 19.65 13.98 12.45
N ALA A 182 18.94 13.08 13.11
CA ALA A 182 17.81 12.37 12.54
C ALA A 182 16.51 13.22 12.55
N MET A 183 16.39 14.16 13.48
CA MET A 183 15.17 14.92 13.70
C MET A 183 14.66 15.68 12.46
N PRO A 184 15.49 16.47 11.75
CA PRO A 184 15.00 17.19 10.57
C PRO A 184 14.52 16.24 9.47
N VAL A 185 15.25 15.14 9.25
CA VAL A 185 14.90 14.12 8.24
C VAL A 185 13.58 13.42 8.60
N LEU A 186 13.36 13.10 9.88
CA LEU A 186 12.11 12.50 10.35
C LEU A 186 10.92 13.46 10.25
N ALA A 187 11.12 14.75 10.52
CA ALA A 187 10.09 15.77 10.34
C ALA A 187 9.69 15.93 8.86
N ASP A 188 10.67 15.98 7.96
CA ASP A 188 10.44 16.04 6.52
C ASP A 188 9.78 14.77 5.98
N LEU A 189 10.21 13.61 6.49
CA LEU A 189 9.61 12.31 6.16
C LEU A 189 8.14 12.26 6.58
N HIS A 190 7.85 12.60 7.84
CA HIS A 190 6.48 12.64 8.35
C HIS A 190 5.59 13.56 7.52
N THR A 191 6.06 14.78 7.23
CA THR A 191 5.31 15.76 6.44
C THR A 191 5.07 15.26 5.02
N THR A 192 6.12 14.78 4.34
CA THR A 192 6.02 14.25 2.98
C THR A 192 5.08 13.04 2.91
N PHE A 193 5.21 12.11 3.85
CA PHE A 193 4.40 10.90 3.89
C PHE A 193 2.93 11.20 4.23
N SER A 194 2.66 12.19 5.09
CA SER A 194 1.31 12.65 5.38
C SER A 194 0.61 13.22 4.15
N VAL A 195 1.33 14.03 3.35
CA VAL A 195 0.82 14.55 2.08
C VAL A 195 0.58 13.42 1.08
N LEU A 196 1.54 12.51 0.92
CA LEU A 196 1.38 11.30 0.10
C LEU A 196 0.13 10.51 0.49
N ARG A 197 -0.04 10.23 1.78
CA ARG A 197 -1.19 9.46 2.28
C ARG A 197 -2.50 10.17 1.95
N LEU A 198 -2.59 11.48 2.16
CA LEU A 198 -3.79 12.25 1.83
C LEU A 198 -4.11 12.16 0.33
N CYS A 199 -3.15 12.48 -0.53
CA CYS A 199 -3.35 12.46 -1.98
C CYS A 199 -3.68 11.05 -2.49
N MET A 200 -2.99 10.03 -2.00
CA MET A 200 -3.25 8.64 -2.37
C MET A 200 -4.67 8.22 -1.96
N ARG A 201 -5.13 8.54 -0.75
CA ARG A 201 -6.50 8.20 -0.33
C ARG A 201 -7.56 8.87 -1.21
N GLN A 202 -7.37 10.13 -1.55
CA GLN A 202 -8.25 10.85 -2.48
C GLN A 202 -8.31 10.17 -3.84
N HIS A 203 -7.14 9.82 -4.38
CA HIS A 203 -7.00 9.14 -5.67
C HIS A 203 -7.67 7.76 -5.67
N LEU A 204 -7.35 6.89 -4.70
CA LEU A 204 -7.96 5.56 -4.58
C LEU A 204 -9.47 5.62 -4.36
N GLU A 205 -9.97 6.64 -3.65
CA GLU A 205 -11.41 6.84 -3.49
C GLU A 205 -12.08 7.23 -4.81
N GLU A 206 -11.50 8.11 -5.62
CA GLU A 206 -12.04 8.48 -6.93
C GLU A 206 -12.10 7.27 -7.88
N GLU A 207 -11.05 6.46 -7.93
CA GLU A 207 -11.02 5.23 -8.72
C GLU A 207 -12.10 4.24 -8.28
N GLU A 208 -12.33 4.10 -6.99
CA GLU A 208 -13.38 3.22 -6.46
C GLU A 208 -14.78 3.78 -6.65
N ALA A 209 -14.96 5.09 -6.47
CA ALA A 209 -16.26 5.74 -6.54
C ALA A 209 -16.72 5.97 -7.98
N VAL A 210 -15.79 6.12 -8.93
CA VAL A 210 -16.09 6.40 -10.34
C VAL A 210 -15.59 5.28 -11.26
N GLY A 211 -14.32 4.90 -11.14
CA GLY A 211 -13.69 3.90 -12.02
C GLY A 211 -14.32 2.52 -11.89
N LEU A 212 -14.56 2.06 -10.66
CA LEU A 212 -15.13 0.74 -10.40
C LEU A 212 -16.59 0.60 -10.90
N PRO A 213 -17.51 1.57 -10.67
CA PRO A 213 -18.82 1.56 -11.33
C PRO A 213 -18.74 1.55 -12.85
N LEU A 214 -17.86 2.37 -13.47
CA LEU A 214 -17.67 2.37 -14.92
C LEU A 214 -17.25 0.99 -15.44
N LEU A 215 -16.32 0.34 -14.74
CA LEU A 215 -15.91 -1.04 -15.05
C LEU A 215 -17.09 -2.00 -14.96
N ARG A 216 -17.87 -1.96 -13.86
CA ARG A 216 -18.97 -2.91 -13.63
C ARG A 216 -20.16 -2.71 -14.57
N VAL A 217 -20.39 -1.48 -15.04
CA VAL A 217 -21.42 -1.17 -16.05
C VAL A 217 -21.03 -1.74 -17.42
N ALA A 218 -19.75 -1.58 -17.81
CA ALA A 218 -19.30 -1.89 -19.17
C ALA A 218 -18.78 -3.32 -19.39
N PHE A 219 -18.43 -4.02 -18.31
CA PHE A 219 -17.85 -5.36 -18.35
C PHE A 219 -18.54 -6.29 -17.36
N ASN A 220 -18.40 -7.60 -17.57
CA ASN A 220 -18.74 -8.62 -16.58
C ASN A 220 -17.47 -9.24 -15.96
N ALA A 221 -17.64 -9.95 -14.84
CA ALA A 221 -16.54 -10.54 -14.09
C ALA A 221 -15.65 -11.50 -14.92
N LYS A 222 -16.22 -12.22 -15.89
CA LYS A 222 -15.44 -13.14 -16.75
C LYS A 222 -14.54 -12.38 -17.71
N GLU A 223 -14.98 -11.23 -18.20
CA GLU A 223 -14.18 -10.37 -19.08
C GLU A 223 -13.02 -9.74 -18.29
N VAL A 224 -13.30 -9.22 -17.09
CA VAL A 224 -12.27 -8.62 -16.22
C VAL A 224 -11.23 -9.65 -15.76
N ALA A 225 -11.63 -10.90 -15.54
CA ALA A 225 -10.71 -11.98 -15.20
C ALA A 225 -9.61 -12.19 -16.25
N VAL A 226 -9.79 -11.75 -17.51
CA VAL A 226 -8.74 -11.80 -18.55
C VAL A 226 -7.62 -10.82 -18.21
N ALA A 227 -7.96 -9.58 -17.84
CA ALA A 227 -7.00 -8.56 -17.41
C ALA A 227 -6.32 -8.97 -16.09
N GLU A 228 -7.09 -9.44 -15.11
CA GLU A 228 -6.57 -9.95 -13.84
C GLU A 228 -5.59 -11.11 -14.05
N LYS A 229 -5.89 -12.04 -14.97
CA LYS A 229 -4.99 -13.15 -15.28
C LYS A 229 -3.67 -12.68 -15.90
N LYS A 230 -3.66 -11.57 -16.66
CA LYS A 230 -2.42 -10.96 -17.18
C LYS A 230 -1.57 -10.44 -16.01
N ILE A 231 -2.19 -9.77 -15.04
CA ILE A 231 -1.52 -9.29 -13.82
C ILE A 231 -0.97 -10.47 -13.00
N LEU A 232 -1.82 -11.45 -12.68
CA LEU A 232 -1.44 -12.61 -11.86
C LEU A 232 -0.26 -13.39 -12.44
N LYS A 233 -0.08 -13.41 -13.76
CA LYS A 233 1.09 -14.03 -14.42
C LYS A 233 2.40 -13.27 -14.15
N GLY A 234 2.33 -11.96 -13.97
CA GLY A 234 3.49 -11.10 -13.67
C GLY A 234 3.84 -11.03 -12.18
N LEU A 235 2.90 -11.40 -11.31
CA LEU A 235 3.09 -11.33 -9.86
C LEU A 235 3.97 -12.47 -9.34
N LYS A 236 4.94 -12.10 -8.49
CA LYS A 236 5.71 -13.06 -7.68
C LYS A 236 4.89 -13.44 -6.44
N PRO A 237 5.20 -14.58 -5.80
CA PRO A 237 4.55 -14.96 -4.54
C PRO A 237 4.67 -13.91 -3.43
N ALA A 238 5.75 -13.11 -3.42
CA ALA A 238 5.92 -12.01 -2.48
C ALA A 238 4.93 -10.86 -2.73
N ASP A 239 4.64 -10.54 -4.00
CA ASP A 239 3.67 -9.50 -4.36
C ASP A 239 2.26 -9.92 -3.94
N MET A 240 1.92 -11.20 -4.15
CA MET A 240 0.65 -11.78 -3.67
C MET A 240 0.56 -11.76 -2.14
N ALA A 241 1.66 -12.01 -1.44
CA ALA A 241 1.69 -11.99 0.02
C ALA A 241 1.44 -10.57 0.57
N TRP A 242 2.02 -9.55 -0.07
CA TRP A 242 1.77 -8.14 0.23
C TRP A 242 0.29 -7.78 -0.01
N PHE A 243 -0.25 -8.13 -1.17
CA PHE A 243 -1.65 -7.85 -1.56
C PHE A 243 -2.65 -8.38 -0.52
N VAL A 244 -2.44 -9.59 0.01
CA VAL A 244 -3.37 -10.18 0.96
C VAL A 244 -3.05 -9.88 2.42
N ARG A 245 -1.99 -9.10 2.72
CA ARG A 245 -1.43 -8.98 4.08
C ARG A 245 -2.48 -8.63 5.14
N ARG A 246 -3.34 -7.64 4.84
CA ARG A 246 -4.40 -7.13 5.73
C ARG A 246 -5.49 -8.14 6.07
N LEU A 247 -5.67 -9.17 5.25
CA LEU A 247 -6.80 -10.10 5.37
C LEU A 247 -6.56 -11.11 6.50
N ALA A 248 -7.62 -11.54 7.16
CA ALA A 248 -7.56 -12.71 8.04
C ALA A 248 -7.26 -13.99 7.24
N MET A 249 -6.81 -15.07 7.90
CA MET A 249 -6.35 -16.27 7.18
C MET A 249 -7.47 -16.97 6.40
N ASP A 250 -8.67 -17.02 6.96
CA ASP A 250 -9.89 -17.52 6.31
C ASP A 250 -10.25 -16.67 5.07
N GLN A 251 -10.15 -15.35 5.17
CA GLN A 251 -10.36 -14.42 4.06
C GLN A 251 -9.31 -14.60 2.95
N LYS A 252 -8.03 -14.77 3.31
CA LYS A 252 -6.94 -15.10 2.38
C LYS A 252 -7.26 -16.36 1.57
N LEU A 253 -7.73 -17.42 2.25
CA LEU A 253 -8.10 -18.67 1.62
C LEU A 253 -9.37 -18.54 0.75
N ALA A 254 -10.35 -17.74 1.17
CA ALA A 254 -11.54 -17.46 0.38
C ALA A 254 -11.18 -16.75 -0.94
N MET A 255 -10.34 -15.71 -0.87
CA MET A 255 -9.84 -14.99 -2.03
C MET A 255 -9.06 -15.91 -2.99
N MET A 256 -8.15 -16.75 -2.47
CA MET A 256 -7.42 -17.72 -3.30
C MET A 256 -8.36 -18.72 -4.02
N ARG A 257 -9.46 -19.13 -3.36
CA ARG A 257 -10.49 -19.98 -3.99
C ARG A 257 -11.28 -19.23 -5.06
N GLN A 258 -11.65 -17.98 -4.82
CA GLN A 258 -12.37 -17.13 -5.78
C GLN A 258 -11.58 -16.95 -7.08
N HIS A 259 -10.26 -16.76 -7.00
CA HIS A 259 -9.39 -16.67 -8.18
C HIS A 259 -8.92 -18.04 -8.71
N HIS A 260 -9.58 -19.13 -8.29
CA HIS A 260 -9.31 -20.50 -8.75
C HIS A 260 -7.84 -20.93 -8.63
N ILE A 261 -7.13 -20.44 -7.61
CA ILE A 261 -5.73 -20.81 -7.38
C ILE A 261 -5.69 -22.27 -6.91
N PRO A 262 -4.94 -23.18 -7.56
CA PRO A 262 -4.92 -24.59 -7.18
C PRO A 262 -4.42 -24.81 -5.75
N TYR A 263 -5.04 -25.76 -5.03
CA TYR A 263 -4.73 -26.02 -3.60
C TYR A 263 -3.23 -26.24 -3.33
N LEU A 264 -2.52 -26.98 -4.19
CA LEU A 264 -1.08 -27.21 -4.03
C LEU A 264 -0.27 -25.91 -4.16
N VAL A 265 -0.66 -25.00 -5.07
CA VAL A 265 -0.02 -23.68 -5.22
C VAL A 265 -0.28 -22.83 -3.98
N GLN A 266 -1.51 -22.82 -3.46
CA GLN A 266 -1.83 -22.14 -2.21
C GLN A 266 -0.93 -22.64 -1.07
N ARG A 267 -0.85 -23.97 -0.89
CA ARG A 267 -0.16 -24.60 0.25
C ARG A 267 1.36 -24.51 0.17
N LEU A 268 1.94 -24.70 -1.01
CA LEU A 268 3.39 -24.83 -1.18
C LEU A 268 4.08 -23.53 -1.62
N VAL A 269 3.34 -22.57 -2.16
CA VAL A 269 3.91 -21.32 -2.70
C VAL A 269 3.39 -20.11 -1.94
N LEU A 270 2.07 -19.88 -1.93
CA LEU A 270 1.50 -18.64 -1.40
C LEU A 270 1.51 -18.59 0.13
N LEU A 271 1.06 -19.64 0.83
CA LEU A 271 1.08 -19.66 2.29
C LEU A 271 2.50 -19.53 2.87
N PRO A 272 3.55 -20.20 2.33
CA PRO A 272 4.92 -19.94 2.72
C PRO A 272 5.37 -18.50 2.46
N ALA A 273 5.01 -17.92 1.31
CA ALA A 273 5.30 -16.51 1.01
C ALA A 273 4.63 -15.56 2.02
N ILE A 274 3.36 -15.76 2.35
CA ILE A 274 2.63 -15.00 3.37
C ILE A 274 3.30 -15.12 4.75
N ARG A 275 3.74 -16.33 5.14
CA ARG A 275 4.48 -16.52 6.41
C ARG A 275 5.85 -15.84 6.39
N LYS A 276 6.51 -15.77 5.23
CA LYS A 276 7.78 -15.06 5.07
C LYS A 276 7.56 -13.55 5.16
N ASP A 277 6.56 -13.06 4.44
CA ASP A 277 6.11 -11.66 4.45
C ASP A 277 5.76 -11.19 5.87
N THR A 278 4.97 -11.97 6.60
CA THR A 278 4.63 -11.69 8.01
C THR A 278 5.88 -11.61 8.89
N ARG A 279 6.84 -12.53 8.70
CA ARG A 279 8.07 -12.56 9.50
C ARG A 279 9.03 -11.41 9.20
N LEU A 280 9.03 -10.89 7.97
CA LEU A 280 9.96 -9.84 7.55
C LEU A 280 9.34 -8.45 7.71
N TYR A 281 8.21 -8.20 7.06
CA TYR A 281 7.64 -6.85 6.96
C TYR A 281 6.67 -6.55 8.09
N VAL A 282 5.72 -7.44 8.38
CA VAL A 282 4.77 -7.22 9.48
C VAL A 282 5.49 -7.18 10.82
N HIS A 283 6.47 -8.05 11.05
CA HIS A 283 7.31 -7.99 12.25
C HIS A 283 8.07 -6.66 12.36
N ALA A 284 8.67 -6.17 11.27
CA ALA A 284 9.35 -4.87 11.27
C ALA A 284 8.40 -3.71 11.61
N TYR A 285 7.18 -3.72 11.06
CA TYR A 285 6.14 -2.76 11.46
C TYR A 285 5.80 -2.86 12.95
N MET A 286 5.60 -4.07 13.48
CA MET A 286 5.30 -4.27 14.89
C MET A 286 6.41 -3.73 15.80
N GLN A 287 7.67 -3.91 15.42
CA GLN A 287 8.82 -3.34 16.16
C GLN A 287 8.80 -1.81 16.15
N LEU A 288 8.59 -1.21 14.98
CA LEU A 288 8.55 0.25 14.84
C LEU A 288 7.38 0.88 15.61
N VAL A 289 6.18 0.30 15.51
CA VAL A 289 4.98 0.78 16.21
C VAL A 289 5.09 0.59 17.73
N ALA A 290 5.68 -0.51 18.19
CA ALA A 290 5.96 -0.69 19.62
C ALA A 290 7.03 0.30 20.11
N GLY A 291 7.95 0.72 19.23
CA GLY A 291 9.09 1.54 19.57
C GLY A 291 10.23 0.74 20.21
N GLU A 292 10.21 -0.58 20.11
CA GLU A 292 11.19 -1.48 20.69
C GLU A 292 11.47 -2.69 19.79
N ALA A 293 12.67 -3.26 19.93
CA ALA A 293 13.05 -4.46 19.20
C ALA A 293 12.34 -5.70 19.79
N LEU A 294 11.33 -6.19 19.09
CA LEU A 294 10.61 -7.41 19.46
C LEU A 294 11.39 -8.67 19.06
N PRO A 295 11.45 -9.71 19.92
CA PRO A 295 12.06 -10.97 19.57
C PRO A 295 11.25 -11.68 18.47
N LEU A 296 11.95 -12.28 17.52
CA LEU A 296 11.29 -13.19 16.58
C LEU A 296 10.79 -14.41 17.35
N LYS A 297 9.50 -14.74 17.21
CA LYS A 297 8.96 -15.99 17.79
C LYS A 297 9.77 -17.16 17.24
N ALA A 298 10.55 -17.81 18.13
CA ALA A 298 11.33 -18.98 17.77
C ALA A 298 10.41 -20.02 17.14
N SER A 299 10.81 -20.59 16.00
CA SER A 299 10.02 -21.66 15.39
C SER A 299 10.00 -22.83 16.38
N LYS A 300 8.81 -23.35 16.71
CA LYS A 300 8.65 -24.50 17.61
C LYS A 300 9.47 -25.73 17.17
N GLN A 301 9.97 -25.77 15.93
CA GLN A 301 10.81 -26.83 15.39
C GLN A 301 12.19 -26.97 16.07
N GLN A 302 12.67 -25.99 16.83
CA GLN A 302 13.94 -26.15 17.57
C GLN A 302 13.82 -26.97 18.86
N LYS A 303 12.62 -27.20 19.41
CA LYS A 303 12.47 -27.93 20.68
C LYS A 303 12.61 -29.46 20.59
N HIS A 304 12.58 -30.06 19.39
CA HIS A 304 12.66 -31.53 19.26
C HIS A 304 14.05 -32.08 18.89
N LYS A 305 15.05 -31.23 18.63
CA LYS A 305 16.43 -31.71 18.35
C LYS A 305 17.25 -32.04 19.61
N GLY A 306 16.74 -31.78 20.81
CA GLY A 306 17.41 -32.13 22.08
C GLY A 306 17.09 -33.53 22.62
N GLY A 307 16.13 -34.27 22.04
CA GLY A 307 15.64 -35.53 22.60
C GLY A 307 16.29 -36.82 22.07
N LEU A 308 17.10 -36.74 21.01
CA LEU A 308 17.69 -37.93 20.36
C LEU A 308 19.18 -38.14 20.67
N ALA A 309 19.83 -37.22 21.36
CA ALA A 309 21.23 -37.37 21.80
C ALA A 309 21.38 -38.15 23.13
N ALA A 310 20.28 -38.51 23.79
CA ALA A 310 20.31 -39.22 25.08
C ALA A 310 20.09 -40.74 24.98
N CYS A 311 20.03 -41.33 23.78
CA CYS A 311 19.80 -42.77 23.60
C CYS A 311 20.96 -43.56 22.96
N PHE A 312 22.15 -42.97 22.84
CA PHE A 312 23.34 -43.67 22.31
C PHE A 312 24.57 -43.61 23.24
N ALA A 313 24.35 -43.37 24.53
CA ALA A 313 25.36 -43.52 25.57
C ALA A 313 24.87 -44.55 26.59
N ALA A 314 24.88 -45.83 26.20
CA ALA A 314 24.80 -47.00 27.07
C ALA A 314 25.51 -48.17 26.36
#